data_AF-A0A2K3K6Y3-F1
#
_entry.id   AF-A0A2K3K6Y3-F1
#
_cell.length_a   1.000
_cell.length_b   1.000
_cell.length_c   1.000
_cell.angle_alpha   90.00
_cell.angle_beta   90.00
_cell.angle_gamma   90.00
#
_symmetry.space_group_name_H-M   'P 1'
#
loop_
_entity.id
_entity.type
_entity.pdbx_description
1 polymer ?
#
loop_
_entity_poly.entity_id
_entity_poly.type
_entity_poly.pdbx_seq_one_letter_code
_entity_poly.pdbx_strand_id
1 'polypeptide(L)'
;MNASYIISIARKLGCSIFLLPEDITEVNQKMILTLTASIMSWFLKHPHEERTLGTSDSESGSQLETISNSTLDDFSSDSSVDENGNM
;
A
#
# COMPACT_ATOMS: atom_id res chain seq x y z
N MET A 1 -12.86 14.25 24.28
CA MET A 1 -11.43 14.29 24.67
C MET A 1 -10.57 13.27 23.91
N ASN A 2 -11.02 12.02 23.72
CA ASN A 2 -10.19 10.97 23.10
C ASN A 2 -9.83 11.22 21.64
N ALA A 3 -10.75 11.77 20.83
CA ALA A 3 -10.51 12.04 19.41
C ALA A 3 -9.33 13.00 19.18
N SER A 4 -9.30 14.12 19.91
CA SER A 4 -8.20 15.10 19.83
C SER A 4 -6.86 14.51 20.28
N TYR A 5 -6.88 13.60 21.27
CA TYR A 5 -5.67 12.90 21.72
C TYR A 5 -5.13 11.97 20.63
N ILE A 6 -5.99 11.16 20.02
CA ILE A 6 -5.63 10.26 18.91
C ILE A 6 -4.98 11.06 17.76
N ILE A 7 -5.61 12.16 17.36
CA ILE A 7 -5.10 13.06 16.31
C ILE A 7 -3.71 13.59 16.68
N SER A 8 -3.53 14.02 17.93
CA SER A 8 -2.27 14.58 18.41
C SER A 8 -1.14 13.55 18.39
N ILE A 9 -1.40 12.32 18.85
CA ILE A 9 -0.42 11.24 18.84
C ILE A 9 -0.09 10.80 17.41
N ALA A 10 -1.09 10.64 16.54
CA ALA A 10 -0.86 10.26 15.15
C ALA A 10 0.01 11.30 14.42
N ARG A 11 -0.23 12.60 14.64
CA ARG A 11 0.64 13.66 14.09
C ARG A 11 2.04 13.65 14.70
N LYS A 12 2.16 13.39 16.01
CA LYS A 12 3.47 13.28 16.70
C LYS A 12 4.31 12.12 16.16
N LEU A 13 3.66 11.02 15.74
CA LEU A 13 4.34 9.92 15.05
C LEU A 13 4.82 10.32 13.65
N GLY A 14 4.26 11.37 13.05
CA GLY A 14 4.56 11.79 11.67
C GLY A 14 3.56 11.29 10.64
N CYS A 15 2.38 10.79 11.08
CA CYS A 15 1.29 10.49 10.17
C CYS A 15 0.69 11.78 9.60
N SER A 16 0.32 11.79 8.32
CA SER A 16 -0.36 12.92 7.69
C SER A 16 -1.86 12.89 8.00
N ILE A 17 -2.30 13.71 8.97
CA ILE A 17 -3.67 13.68 9.51
C ILE A 17 -4.42 14.99 9.21
N PHE A 18 -5.50 14.90 8.42
CA PHE A 18 -6.36 16.03 8.02
C PHE A 18 -7.79 16.01 8.59
N LEU A 19 -8.15 14.95 9.31
CA LEU A 19 -9.47 14.78 9.91
C LEU A 19 -9.68 15.64 11.17
N LEU A 20 -10.95 15.94 11.43
CA LEU A 20 -11.41 16.67 12.61
C LEU A 20 -11.75 15.69 13.75
N PRO A 21 -11.72 16.13 15.03
CA PRO A 21 -12.18 15.29 16.14
C PRO A 21 -13.60 14.74 15.95
N GLU A 22 -14.46 15.52 15.30
CA GLU A 22 -15.84 15.20 14.98
C GLU A 22 -15.94 13.98 14.05
N ASP A 23 -15.06 13.87 13.07
CA ASP A 23 -15.01 12.71 12.15
C ASP A 23 -14.76 11.39 12.89
N ILE A 24 -14.03 11.43 14.02
CA ILE A 24 -13.79 10.26 14.87
C ILE A 24 -15.01 9.97 15.74
N THR A 25 -15.59 10.99 16.38
CA THR A 25 -16.72 10.81 17.30
C THR A 25 -18.01 10.42 16.59
N GLU A 26 -18.22 10.90 15.37
CA GLU A 26 -19.37 10.58 14.52
C GLU A 26 -19.15 9.35 13.63
N VAL A 27 -17.96 8.76 13.69
CA VAL A 27 -17.58 7.55 12.94
C VAL A 27 -17.75 7.74 11.42
N ASN A 28 -17.17 8.82 10.90
CA ASN A 28 -17.10 9.05 9.46
C ASN A 28 -16.18 8.00 8.82
N GLN A 29 -16.78 6.94 8.27
CA GLN A 29 -16.08 5.74 7.80
C GLN A 29 -14.92 6.05 6.83
N LYS A 30 -15.11 7.03 5.94
CA LYS A 30 -14.07 7.44 4.99
C LYS A 30 -12.85 8.03 5.72
N MET A 31 -13.09 8.90 6.69
CA MET A 31 -12.02 9.53 7.47
C MET A 31 -11.33 8.55 8.42
N ILE A 32 -12.08 7.62 9.03
CA ILE A 32 -11.51 6.54 9.86
C ILE A 32 -10.64 5.60 9.02
N LEU A 33 -11.07 5.27 7.79
CA LEU A 33 -10.27 4.48 6.87
C LEU A 33 -8.96 5.21 6.51
N THR A 34 -9.04 6.50 6.18
CA THR A 34 -7.84 7.32 5.89
C THR A 34 -6.89 7.39 7.08
N LEU A 35 -7.41 7.55 8.31
CA LEU A 35 -6.61 7.52 9.54
C LEU A 35 -5.86 6.19 9.68
N THR A 36 -6.58 5.08 9.52
CA THR A 36 -6.04 3.73 9.65
C THR A 36 -4.97 3.46 8.59
N ALA A 37 -5.25 3.80 7.34
CA ALA A 37 -4.30 3.68 6.23
C ALA A 37 -3.04 4.52 6.46
N SER A 38 -3.18 5.74 7.01
CA SER A 38 -2.06 6.62 7.31
C SER A 38 -1.15 6.04 8.40
N ILE A 39 -1.74 5.48 9.46
CA ILE A 39 -0.99 4.82 10.54
C ILE A 39 -0.29 3.56 10.01
N MET A 40 -1.01 2.74 9.25
CA MET A 40 -0.45 1.53 8.65
C MET A 40 0.70 1.86 7.68
N SER A 41 0.54 2.87 6.83
CA SER A 41 1.59 3.32 5.91
C SER A 41 2.82 3.79 6.66
N TRP A 42 2.64 4.58 7.72
CA TRP A 42 3.76 5.03 8.55
C TRP A 42 4.50 3.86 9.20
N PHE A 43 3.75 2.89 9.74
CA PHE A 43 4.31 1.69 10.37
C PHE A 43 5.07 0.79 9.38
N LEU A 44 4.54 0.58 8.17
CA LEU A 44 5.20 -0.24 7.15
C LEU A 44 6.44 0.44 6.54
N LYS A 45 6.50 1.77 6.56
CA LYS A 45 7.70 2.53 6.16
C LYS A 45 8.77 2.54 7.25
N HIS A 46 8.35 2.41 8.52
CA HIS A 46 9.25 2.31 9.67
C HIS A 46 8.97 0.99 10.42
N PRO A 47 9.15 -0.18 9.77
CA PRO A 47 8.97 -1.46 10.43
C PRO A 47 10.14 -1.65 11.38
N HIS A 48 10.03 -1.07 12.57
CA HIS A 48 10.94 -1.27 13.69
C HIS A 48 12.42 -1.04 13.34
N GLU A 49 12.83 0.22 13.22
CA GLU A 49 14.16 0.54 13.76
C GLU A 49 13.96 0.60 15.27
N GLU A 50 14.31 -0.48 15.95
CA GLU A 50 14.58 -0.48 17.37
C GLU A 50 15.41 0.76 17.65
N ARG A 51 14.95 1.67 18.52
CA ARG A 51 15.77 2.80 18.94
C ARG A 51 16.94 2.24 19.75
N THR A 52 17.98 1.81 19.06
CA THR A 52 19.32 1.55 19.57
C THR A 52 20.32 1.88 18.45
N LEU A 53 20.64 3.17 18.37
CA LEU A 53 21.83 3.75 17.72
C LEU A 53 22.05 3.52 16.22
N GLY A 54 21.99 4.61 15.45
CA GLY A 54 22.64 4.67 14.14
C GLY A 54 22.07 5.75 13.24
N THR A 55 22.69 6.92 13.23
CA THR A 55 22.53 7.89 12.15
C THR A 55 22.85 7.22 10.81
N SER A 56 21.93 7.26 9.85
CA SER A 56 22.24 7.21 8.41
C SER A 56 21.04 7.67 7.61
N ASP A 57 21.22 8.82 6.96
CA ASP A 57 20.31 9.37 5.96
C ASP A 57 20.16 8.38 4.79
N SER A 58 18.92 8.10 4.38
CA SER A 58 18.64 7.56 3.05
C SER A 58 17.20 7.87 2.62
N GLU A 59 17.15 8.83 1.72
CA GLU A 59 16.07 9.22 0.84
C GLU A 59 15.76 8.09 -0.16
N SER A 60 14.54 7.51 -0.13
CA SER A 60 14.02 6.82 -1.32
C SER A 60 12.49 6.69 -1.28
N GLY A 61 11.83 7.44 -2.17
CA GLY A 61 10.41 7.29 -2.47
C GLY A 61 10.18 6.06 -3.34
N SER A 62 9.38 5.12 -2.84
CA SER A 62 8.87 3.99 -3.64
C SER A 62 7.48 4.35 -4.19
N GLN A 63 7.40 4.59 -5.50
CA GLN A 63 6.16 4.59 -6.25
C GLN A 63 5.76 3.14 -6.54
N LEU A 64 4.57 2.74 -6.12
CA LEU A 64 3.97 1.44 -6.41
C LEU A 64 3.11 1.59 -7.68
N GLU A 65 3.54 0.99 -8.79
CA GLU A 65 2.65 0.66 -9.92
C GLU A 65 2.74 -0.83 -10.20
N THR A 66 1.79 -1.61 -9.68
CA THR A 66 1.60 -3.01 -10.09
C THR A 66 0.49 -3.04 -11.14
N ILE A 67 0.85 -2.96 -12.42
CA ILE A 67 -0.07 -3.26 -13.52
C ILE A 67 -0.01 -4.77 -13.75
N SER A 68 -0.98 -5.50 -13.19
CA SER A 68 -1.17 -6.91 -13.48
C SER A 68 -2.02 -7.07 -14.75
N ASN A 69 -1.42 -7.41 -15.88
CA ASN A 69 -2.16 -7.87 -17.07
C ASN A 69 -2.31 -9.39 -17.00
N SER A 70 -3.48 -9.88 -16.58
CA SER A 70 -3.84 -11.29 -16.74
C SER A 70 -4.33 -11.51 -18.18
N THR A 71 -3.47 -11.97 -19.08
CA THR A 71 -3.92 -12.49 -20.38
C THR A 71 -4.28 -13.95 -20.22
N LEU A 72 -5.59 -14.19 -20.13
CA LEU A 72 -6.24 -15.49 -20.15
C LEU A 72 -6.06 -16.13 -21.54
N ASP A 73 -5.63 -17.39 -21.53
CA ASP A 73 -6.00 -18.53 -22.38
C ASP A 73 -6.14 -18.33 -23.91
N ASP A 74 -5.29 -19.04 -24.67
CA ASP A 74 -5.76 -19.67 -25.92
C ASP A 74 -5.12 -21.06 -26.09
N PHE A 75 -5.92 -22.08 -25.79
CA PHE A 75 -5.66 -23.46 -26.20
C PHE A 75 -6.02 -23.58 -27.68
N SER A 76 -5.06 -23.43 -28.59
CA SER A 76 -5.25 -23.84 -29.97
C SER A 76 -4.82 -25.30 -30.13
N SER A 77 -5.80 -26.19 -30.20
CA SER A 77 -5.62 -27.62 -30.45
C SER A 77 -5.19 -27.92 -31.90
N ASP A 78 -4.55 -29.07 -32.06
CA ASP A 78 -3.98 -29.71 -33.25
C ASP A 78 -4.95 -29.88 -34.45
N SER A 79 -4.45 -29.64 -35.67
CA SER A 79 -4.84 -30.39 -36.86
C SER A 79 -3.74 -30.37 -37.93
N SER A 80 -3.18 -31.56 -38.21
CA SER A 80 -2.63 -32.08 -39.49
C SER A 80 -2.74 -31.16 -40.72
N VAL A 81 -1.68 -30.88 -41.48
CA VAL A 81 -0.97 -31.76 -42.44
C VAL A 81 0.29 -31.02 -42.92
N ASP A 82 1.27 -31.73 -43.51
CA ASP A 82 2.16 -31.32 -44.62
C ASP A 82 3.48 -32.14 -44.55
N GLU A 83 3.71 -33.06 -45.48
CA GLU A 83 4.36 -32.81 -46.79
C GLU A 83 5.89 -32.88 -46.67
N ASN A 84 6.47 -34.07 -46.93
CA ASN A 84 7.63 -34.27 -47.80
C ASN A 84 8.30 -35.63 -47.60
N GLY A 85 8.21 -36.49 -48.62
CA GLY A 85 9.06 -37.67 -48.80
C GLY A 85 9.61 -37.67 -50.23
N ASN A 86 10.85 -37.20 -50.34
CA ASN A 86 11.86 -37.38 -51.40
C ASN A 86 11.53 -38.20 -52.67
N MET A 87 11.96 -37.62 -53.80
CA MET A 87 12.63 -38.22 -54.97
C MET A 87 12.32 -39.67 -55.33
#